data_AF-A0A367FFW1-F1
#
_entry.id   AF-A0A367FFW1-F1
#
_cell.length_a   1.000
_cell.length_b   1.000
_cell.length_c   1.000
_cell.angle_alpha   90.00
_cell.angle_beta   90.00
_cell.angle_gamma   90.00
#
_symmetry.space_group_name_H-M   'P 1'
#
loop_
_entity.id
_entity.type
_entity.pdbx_description
1 polymer ?
#
loop_
_entity_poly.entity_id
_entity_poly.type
_entity_poly.pdbx_seq_one_letter_code
_entity_poly.pdbx_strand_id
1 'polypeptide(L)'
;MTELADGVVYSRSGLTYQVGLLSHVVGRLERQGWITRVPDPENRRFVRATLTDAGWAKLVDSAPGHVEAVQRHVFDQLTAPQVAHLTSIARKIRSVVAPDGEPGDG
;
A
#
# COMPACT_ATOMS: atom_id res chain seq x y z
N MET A 1 -12.00 3.38 -35.16
CA MET A 1 -10.67 3.13 -34.58
C MET A 1 -10.71 3.67 -33.15
N THR A 2 -11.46 2.98 -32.30
CA THR A 2 -11.77 3.41 -30.92
C THR A 2 -12.15 2.15 -30.14
N GLU A 3 -11.17 1.32 -29.79
CA GLU A 3 -11.39 0.21 -28.86
C GLU A 3 -10.06 -0.38 -28.37
N LEU A 4 -9.28 0.39 -27.60
CA LEU A 4 -8.08 -0.12 -26.91
C LEU A 4 -7.83 0.59 -25.55
N ALA A 5 -8.89 0.98 -24.82
CA ALA A 5 -8.74 1.70 -23.56
C ALA A 5 -9.35 1.03 -22.31
N ASP A 6 -9.87 -0.20 -22.40
CA ASP A 6 -10.53 -0.87 -21.25
C ASP A 6 -9.85 -2.18 -20.81
N GLY A 7 -8.61 -2.39 -21.23
CA GLY A 7 -7.93 -3.68 -21.16
C GLY A 7 -6.68 -3.71 -20.27
N VAL A 8 -6.59 -2.94 -19.17
CA VAL A 8 -5.58 -3.21 -18.14
C VAL A 8 -6.21 -4.08 -17.04
N VAL A 9 -6.41 -5.34 -17.44
CA VAL A 9 -6.29 -6.57 -16.64
C VAL A 9 -6.27 -6.38 -15.11
N TYR A 10 -7.44 -6.20 -14.49
CA TYR A 10 -7.68 -6.85 -13.18
C TYR A 10 -8.31 -8.22 -13.46
N SER A 11 -7.48 -9.19 -13.80
CA SER A 11 -7.92 -10.58 -13.99
C SER A 11 -8.46 -11.14 -12.67
N ARG A 12 -9.52 -11.95 -12.75
CA ARG A 12 -10.08 -12.74 -11.63
C ARG A 12 -9.01 -13.59 -10.91
N SER A 13 -7.92 -13.93 -11.61
CA SER A 13 -6.73 -14.63 -11.09
C SER A 13 -5.74 -13.72 -10.35
N GLY A 14 -5.70 -12.42 -10.68
CA GLY A 14 -4.88 -11.40 -10.00
C GLY A 14 -5.42 -11.05 -8.62
N LEU A 15 -6.75 -10.97 -8.46
CA LEU A 15 -7.40 -10.81 -7.16
C LEU A 15 -7.10 -11.99 -6.23
N THR A 16 -7.11 -13.22 -6.72
CA THR A 16 -6.75 -14.40 -5.93
C THR A 16 -5.28 -14.37 -5.50
N TYR A 17 -4.38 -13.91 -6.37
CA TYR A 17 -2.95 -13.80 -6.06
C TYR A 17 -2.67 -12.69 -5.05
N GLN A 18 -3.32 -11.52 -5.19
CA GLN A 18 -3.21 -10.40 -4.25
C GLN A 18 -3.80 -10.74 -2.89
N VAL A 19 -4.96 -11.41 -2.84
CA VAL A 19 -5.57 -11.88 -1.58
C VAL A 19 -4.69 -12.94 -0.91
N GLY A 20 -4.09 -13.86 -1.68
CA GLY A 20 -3.17 -14.87 -1.16
C GLY A 20 -1.87 -14.28 -0.61
N LEU A 21 -1.22 -13.38 -1.35
CA LEU A 21 0.00 -12.68 -0.90
C LEU A 21 -0.27 -11.82 0.32
N LEU A 22 -1.35 -11.04 0.29
CA LEU A 22 -1.70 -10.17 1.41
C LEU A 22 -2.04 -11.01 2.65
N SER A 23 -2.80 -12.10 2.50
CA SER A 23 -3.07 -13.03 3.60
C SER A 23 -1.79 -13.67 4.16
N HIS A 24 -0.83 -14.00 3.32
CA HIS A 24 0.45 -14.56 3.74
C HIS A 24 1.31 -13.54 4.50
N VAL A 25 1.41 -12.31 3.97
CA VAL A 25 2.13 -11.20 4.61
C VAL A 25 1.49 -10.87 5.95
N VAL A 26 0.17 -10.69 5.99
CA VAL A 26 -0.60 -10.42 7.21
C VAL A 26 -0.42 -11.55 8.22
N GLY A 27 -0.53 -12.81 7.80
CA GLY A 27 -0.29 -13.96 8.69
C GLY A 27 1.14 -14.01 9.23
N ARG A 28 2.14 -13.57 8.45
CA ARG A 28 3.52 -13.47 8.94
C ARG A 28 3.68 -12.36 9.98
N LEU A 29 3.09 -11.19 9.73
CA LEU A 29 3.12 -10.06 10.66
C LEU A 29 2.42 -10.40 11.98
N GLU A 30 1.32 -11.14 11.92
CA GLU A 30 0.60 -11.61 13.11
C GLU A 30 1.41 -12.65 13.89
N ARG A 31 2.04 -13.63 13.21
CA ARG A 31 2.94 -14.61 13.87
C ARG A 31 4.15 -13.94 14.54
N GLN A 32 4.60 -12.81 14.03
CA GLN A 32 5.67 -12.01 14.63
C GLN A 32 5.17 -11.12 15.79
N GLY A 33 3.87 -11.13 16.08
CA GLY A 33 3.26 -10.34 17.13
C GLY A 33 3.18 -8.84 16.80
N TRP A 34 3.36 -8.46 15.53
CA TRP A 34 3.39 -7.05 15.09
C TRP A 34 2.00 -6.50 14.78
N ILE A 35 1.02 -7.37 14.48
CA ILE A 35 -0.37 -6.99 14.29
C ILE A 35 -1.30 -7.95 15.03
N THR A 36 -2.52 -7.50 15.30
CA THR A 36 -3.66 -8.33 15.71
C THR A 36 -4.76 -8.24 14.67
N ARG A 37 -5.58 -9.30 14.57
CA ARG A 37 -6.74 -9.34 13.68
C ARG A 37 -8.02 -9.57 14.45
N VAL A 38 -9.02 -8.74 14.18
CA VAL A 38 -10.35 -8.88 14.75
C VAL A 38 -11.38 -8.76 13.62
N PRO A 39 -12.42 -9.61 13.58
CA PRO A 39 -13.54 -9.41 12.67
C PRO A 39 -14.12 -8.02 12.86
N ASP A 40 -14.47 -7.36 11.75
CA ASP A 40 -15.11 -6.07 11.87
C ASP A 40 -16.53 -6.24 12.49
N PRO A 41 -16.86 -5.48 13.56
CA PRO A 41 -18.12 -5.60 14.27
C PRO A 41 -19.33 -5.20 13.43
N GLU A 42 -19.13 -4.33 12.43
CA GLU A 42 -20.20 -3.77 11.59
C GLU A 42 -20.34 -4.58 10.29
N ASN A 43 -19.26 -5.15 9.78
CA ASN A 43 -19.28 -5.96 8.58
C ASN A 43 -18.35 -7.17 8.65
N ARG A 44 -18.95 -8.33 8.91
CA ARG A 44 -18.26 -9.64 9.04
C ARG A 44 -17.46 -10.08 7.80
N ARG A 45 -17.61 -9.39 6.65
CA ARG A 45 -16.78 -9.64 5.46
C ARG A 45 -15.39 -9.02 5.57
N PHE A 46 -15.17 -8.10 6.51
CA PHE A 46 -13.90 -7.44 6.72
C PHE A 46 -13.23 -7.92 8.01
N VAL A 47 -11.89 -7.89 7.98
CA VAL A 47 -11.04 -8.15 9.12
C VAL A 47 -10.22 -6.89 9.36
N ARG A 48 -10.34 -6.34 10.57
CA ARG A 48 -9.56 -5.19 11.00
C ARG A 48 -8.21 -5.70 11.50
N ALA A 49 -7.13 -5.20 10.90
CA ALA A 49 -5.77 -5.44 11.34
C ALA A 49 -5.26 -4.21 12.09
N THR A 50 -4.77 -4.39 13.31
CA THR A 50 -4.26 -3.29 14.15
C THR A 50 -2.80 -3.57 14.50
N LEU A 51 -1.95 -2.55 14.40
CA LEU A 51 -0.55 -2.62 14.84
C LEU A 51 -0.50 -2.77 16.36
N THR A 52 0.35 -3.67 16.84
CA THR A 52 0.70 -3.75 18.27
C THR A 52 1.80 -2.74 18.59
N ASP A 53 2.07 -2.51 19.88
CA ASP A 53 3.20 -1.68 20.30
C ASP A 53 4.55 -2.22 19.77
N ALA A 54 4.71 -3.54 19.76
CA ALA A 54 5.88 -4.21 19.18
C ALA A 54 5.97 -4.01 17.65
N GLY A 55 4.83 -4.04 16.96
CA GLY A 55 4.75 -3.75 15.54
C GLY A 55 5.07 -2.29 15.22
N TRP A 56 4.58 -1.36 16.05
CA TRP A 56 4.89 0.06 15.94
C TRP A 56 6.38 0.33 16.15
N ALA A 57 6.96 -0.23 17.21
CA ALA A 57 8.41 -0.14 17.47
C ALA A 57 9.23 -0.69 16.30
N LYS A 58 8.80 -1.83 15.71
CA LYS A 58 9.49 -2.39 14.54
C LYS A 58 9.36 -1.51 13.30
N LEU A 59 8.20 -0.89 13.09
CA LEU A 59 7.98 0.03 11.99
C LEU A 59 8.91 1.24 12.14
N VAL A 60 8.99 1.83 13.32
CA VAL A 60 9.89 2.95 13.64
C VAL A 60 11.36 2.56 13.46
N ASP A 61 11.76 1.36 13.88
CA ASP A 61 13.11 0.81 13.71
C ASP A 61 13.47 0.56 12.23
N SER A 62 12.49 0.18 11.41
CA SER A 62 12.70 -0.12 9.98
C SER A 62 12.63 1.11 9.08
N ALA A 63 12.00 2.19 9.55
CA ALA A 63 11.81 3.43 8.81
C ALA A 63 13.11 4.12 8.35
N PRO A 64 14.19 4.21 9.16
CA PRO A 64 15.38 4.99 8.81
C PRO A 64 16.07 4.43 7.56
N GLY A 65 16.24 3.11 7.47
CA GLY A 65 17.01 2.50 6.38
C GLY A 65 16.36 2.65 4.99
N HIS A 66 15.04 2.55 4.90
CA HIS A 66 14.34 2.72 3.62
C HIS A 66 14.24 4.18 3.21
N VAL A 67 13.96 5.08 4.16
CA VAL A 67 13.89 6.51 3.90
C VAL A 67 15.24 7.07 3.47
N GLU A 68 16.33 6.66 4.12
CA GLU A 68 17.67 7.11 3.78
C GLU A 68 18.09 6.65 2.38
N ALA A 69 17.79 5.40 2.00
CA ALA A 69 18.06 4.91 0.65
C ALA A 69 17.29 5.67 -0.43
N VAL A 70 15.99 5.94 -0.21
CA VAL A 70 15.17 6.70 -1.17
C VAL A 70 15.64 8.14 -1.26
N GLN A 71 15.93 8.77 -0.12
CA GLN A 71 16.46 10.13 -0.07
C GLN A 71 17.76 10.24 -0.87
N ARG A 72 18.72 9.36 -0.58
CA ARG A 72 20.05 9.38 -1.21
C ARG A 72 20.04 9.09 -2.71
N HIS A 73 19.27 8.08 -3.13
CA HIS A 73 19.33 7.61 -4.52
C HIS A 73 18.36 8.33 -5.45
N VAL A 74 17.29 8.91 -4.92
CA VAL A 74 16.26 9.59 -5.73
C VAL A 74 16.29 11.08 -5.50
N PHE A 75 16.10 11.54 -4.26
CA PHE A 75 15.84 12.96 -4.00
C PHE A 75 17.11 13.82 -3.99
N ASP A 76 18.24 13.31 -3.48
CA ASP A 76 19.52 14.04 -3.49
C ASP A 76 20.06 14.25 -4.92
N GLN A 77 19.56 13.49 -5.90
CA GLN A 77 19.91 13.63 -7.32
C GLN A 77 19.02 14.64 -8.05
N LEU A 78 18.00 15.19 -7.40
CA LEU A 78 16.98 16.03 -8.02
C LEU A 78 16.99 17.44 -7.43
N THR A 79 16.84 18.42 -8.32
CA THR A 79 16.54 19.80 -7.92
C THR A 79 15.09 19.93 -7.45
N ALA A 80 14.80 20.94 -6.63
CA ALA A 80 13.45 21.18 -6.12
C ALA A 80 12.36 21.27 -7.24
N PRO A 81 12.61 21.92 -8.40
CA PRO A 81 11.66 21.89 -9.52
C PRO A 81 11.42 20.49 -10.09
N GLN A 82 12.45 19.65 -10.19
CA GLN A 82 12.31 18.26 -10.67
C GLN A 82 11.50 17.40 -9.69
N VAL A 83 11.66 17.60 -8.39
CA VAL A 83 10.83 16.95 -7.36
C VAL A 83 9.36 17.35 -7.50
N ALA A 84 9.07 18.63 -7.78
CA ALA A 84 7.72 19.10 -8.02
C ALA A 84 7.08 18.43 -9.26
N HIS A 85 7.85 18.26 -10.34
CA HIS A 85 7.41 17.54 -11.53
C HIS A 85 7.14 16.06 -11.26
N LEU A 86 8.08 15.38 -10.58
CA LEU A 86 7.92 13.98 -10.18
C LEU A 86 6.64 13.78 -9.36
N THR A 87 6.39 14.68 -8.42
CA THR A 87 5.17 14.68 -7.59
C THR A 87 3.90 14.81 -8.44
N SER A 88 3.90 15.74 -9.41
CA SER A 88 2.75 15.94 -10.32
C SER A 88 2.46 14.69 -11.16
N ILE A 89 3.49 14.07 -11.72
CA ILE A 89 3.37 12.86 -12.52
C ILE A 89 2.86 11.70 -11.67
N ALA A 90 3.47 11.46 -10.50
CA ALA A 90 3.06 10.39 -9.59
C ALA A 90 1.60 10.52 -9.15
N ARG A 91 1.11 11.74 -8.89
CA ARG A 91 -0.31 11.98 -8.57
C ARG A 91 -1.24 11.59 -9.72
N LYS A 92 -0.89 11.95 -10.95
CA LYS A 92 -1.70 11.60 -12.14
C LYS A 92 -1.75 10.10 -12.39
N ILE A 93 -0.64 9.41 -12.17
CA ILE A 93 -0.61 7.94 -12.28
C ILE A 93 -1.49 7.32 -11.18
N ARG A 94 -1.35 7.79 -9.93
CA ARG A 94 -2.15 7.30 -8.80
C ARG A 94 -3.65 7.49 -9.01
N SER A 95 -4.09 8.61 -9.58
CA SER A 95 -5.52 8.85 -9.84
C SER A 95 -6.15 7.89 -10.85
N VAL A 96 -5.34 7.14 -11.62
CA VAL A 96 -5.81 6.12 -12.57
C VAL A 96 -5.70 4.70 -11.99
N VAL A 97 -4.76 4.47 -11.07
CA VAL A 97 -4.43 3.12 -10.57
C VAL A 97 -5.13 2.78 -9.24
N ALA A 98 -5.48 3.79 -8.43
CA ALA A 98 -6.16 3.53 -7.16
C ALA A 98 -7.53 2.87 -7.43
N PRO A 99 -7.81 1.69 -6.87
CA PRO A 99 -9.15 1.11 -6.94
C PRO A 99 -10.13 2.05 -6.24
N ASP A 100 -11.39 2.07 -6.68
CA ASP A 100 -12.52 2.75 -6.02
C ASP A 100 -12.72 2.18 -4.60
N GLY A 101 -11.85 2.59 -3.68
CA GLY A 101 -12.00 2.37 -2.26
C GLY A 101 -12.48 3.69 -1.69
N GLU A 102 -13.79 3.81 -1.51
CA GLU A 102 -14.34 4.90 -0.70
C GLU A 102 -13.60 4.94 0.65
N PRO A 103 -13.16 6.12 1.10
CA PRO A 103 -12.70 6.26 2.48
C PRO A 103 -13.87 5.86 3.39
N GLY A 104 -13.67 4.84 4.21
CA GLY A 104 -14.61 4.53 5.28
C GLY A 104 -14.79 5.77 6.15
N ASP A 105 -15.95 6.39 6.02
CA ASP A 105 -16.48 7.41 6.92
C ASP A 105 -16.92 6.72 8.23
N GLY A 106 -16.54 7.28 9.38
CA GLY A 106 -17.00 6.88 10.71
C GLY A 106 -15.97 6.16 11.58
#